data_AF-A0A6P8URB2-F1
#
_entry.id   AF-A0A6P8URB2-F1
#
_cell.length_a   1.000
_cell.length_b   1.000
_cell.length_c   1.000
_cell.angle_alpha   90.00
_cell.angle_beta   90.00
_cell.angle_gamma   90.00
#
_symmetry.space_group_name_H-M   'P 1'
#
loop_
_entity.id
_entity.type
_entity.pdbx_description
1 polymer ?
#
loop_
_entity_poly.entity_id
_entity_poly.type
_entity_poly.pdbx_seq_one_letter_code
_entity_poly.pdbx_strand_id
1 'polypeptide(L)'
;MSGRVGDLSPKQAEILTEFRGRIQDVLPSLPAQHDHYLLRFLRARSFNVQKSEAMIRKHVEFRRKMNVDTIISDWKPPEVIEKYVSGGMCGYDREGSPIWYDVIGPMDPKGLLMSATKQDFLKTKIRHTEILRRECRRQSEKLGRHIESVSLIYDCEGLGLKHIWKPAVETYGEVLTMFEENYPEGLKRLFLIKAPKMFPVAYNLIKHFMCEETRRKIYILGSNWQEELRKHVDPDQLPVAYGGNMTDPDGDPRCRTMINYGGTVPRSYYVLDSVNVQYDSSVTVSRGSAFQLEYDVTAASSLLRWQFTSDGADIGFGVYRRTKEGGAQKVSEMLQVLPSERYNAHLVPEDSCLTCPEAGVYVLCFDNSYSILQSKKVSYKVEVLPPADGCSVLAADEAGGCGDRELRSPCDRVH
;
A
#
# COMPACT_ATOMS: atom_id res chain seq x y z
N MET A 1 17.36 25.27 10.04
CA MET A 1 17.59 25.16 8.59
C MET A 1 16.97 23.88 8.07
N SER A 2 16.03 24.00 7.14
CA SER A 2 15.20 22.90 6.62
C SER A 2 15.89 22.02 5.59
N GLY A 3 17.09 22.37 5.12
CA GLY A 3 17.77 21.60 4.08
C GLY A 3 17.16 21.80 2.69
N ARG A 4 16.51 22.95 2.46
CA ARG A 4 15.94 23.39 1.18
C ARG A 4 16.72 24.58 0.64
N VAL A 5 16.62 24.82 -0.66
CA VAL A 5 17.22 26.01 -1.30
C VAL A 5 16.72 27.27 -0.61
N GLY A 6 17.63 28.18 -0.30
CA GLY A 6 17.35 29.40 0.49
C GLY A 6 17.38 29.21 2.01
N ASP A 7 17.44 27.96 2.50
CA ASP A 7 17.42 27.62 3.94
C ASP A 7 18.36 26.43 4.24
N LEU A 8 19.61 26.55 3.76
CA LEU A 8 20.71 25.63 4.06
C LEU A 8 21.60 26.22 5.16
N SER A 9 22.01 25.39 6.12
CA SER A 9 23.13 25.74 6.99
C SER A 9 24.46 25.71 6.20
N PRO A 10 25.53 26.38 6.68
CA PRO A 10 26.85 26.28 6.06
C PRO A 10 27.30 24.83 5.85
N LYS A 11 27.02 23.97 6.85
CA LYS A 11 27.36 22.55 6.75
C LYS A 11 26.58 21.81 5.67
N GLN A 12 25.29 22.13 5.51
CA GLN A 12 24.46 21.53 4.46
C GLN A 12 24.92 21.98 3.06
N ALA A 13 25.35 23.23 2.91
CA ALA A 13 25.88 23.75 1.65
C ALA A 13 27.24 23.10 1.26
N GLU A 14 28.13 22.89 2.23
CA GLU A 14 29.36 22.11 2.02
C GLU A 14 29.05 20.68 1.56
N ILE A 15 28.14 20.00 2.27
CA ILE A 15 27.71 18.64 1.96
C ILE A 15 27.09 18.55 0.55
N LEU A 16 26.29 19.54 0.15
CA LEU A 16 25.73 19.60 -1.21
C LEU A 16 26.83 19.72 -2.27
N THR A 17 27.85 20.53 -2.01
CA THR A 17 29.01 20.71 -2.91
C THR A 17 29.80 19.41 -3.04
N GLU A 18 30.11 18.76 -1.91
CA GLU A 18 30.79 17.46 -1.88
C GLU A 18 29.98 16.40 -2.63
N PHE A 19 28.68 16.30 -2.34
CA PHE A 19 27.77 15.36 -2.98
C PHE A 19 27.75 15.53 -4.50
N ARG A 20 27.61 16.77 -4.98
CA ARG A 20 27.64 17.12 -6.41
C ARG A 20 28.95 16.68 -7.07
N GLY A 21 30.10 16.88 -6.41
CA GLY A 21 31.40 16.45 -6.91
C GLY A 21 31.51 14.93 -7.04
N ARG A 22 31.00 14.17 -6.06
CA ARG A 22 31.06 12.70 -6.04
C ARG A 22 30.22 12.02 -7.11
N ILE A 23 29.16 12.67 -7.59
CA ILE A 23 28.22 12.11 -8.58
C ILE A 23 28.40 12.71 -9.97
N GLN A 24 29.49 13.44 -10.21
CA GLN A 24 29.72 14.18 -11.45
C GLN A 24 29.60 13.28 -12.70
N ASP A 25 30.02 12.03 -12.59
CA ASP A 25 29.95 11.01 -13.64
C ASP A 25 28.52 10.61 -14.02
N VAL A 26 27.56 10.71 -13.09
CA VAL A 26 26.14 10.35 -13.33
C VAL A 26 25.20 11.54 -13.47
N LEU A 27 25.66 12.78 -13.21
CA LEU A 27 24.85 14.00 -13.37
C LEU A 27 24.17 14.12 -14.75
N PRO A 28 24.84 13.81 -15.89
CA PRO A 28 24.21 13.91 -17.21
C PRO A 28 23.02 12.95 -17.40
N SER A 29 22.96 11.86 -16.63
CA SER A 29 21.90 10.86 -16.69
C SER A 29 20.71 11.16 -15.76
N LEU A 30 20.76 12.27 -15.01
CA LEU A 30 19.67 12.68 -14.13
C LEU A 30 18.67 13.58 -14.86
N PRO A 31 17.38 13.54 -14.50
CA PRO A 31 16.37 14.38 -15.12
C PRO A 31 16.53 15.88 -14.78
N ALA A 32 17.27 16.21 -13.72
CA ALA A 32 17.61 17.57 -13.35
C ALA A 32 18.88 17.62 -12.49
N GLN A 33 19.65 18.70 -12.64
CA GLN A 33 20.93 18.89 -11.93
C GLN A 33 20.89 20.05 -10.92
N HIS A 34 19.79 20.80 -10.85
CA HIS A 34 19.64 21.93 -9.92
C HIS A 34 19.55 21.48 -8.45
N ASP A 35 19.87 22.38 -7.53
CA ASP A 35 20.00 22.07 -6.09
C ASP A 35 18.74 21.45 -5.49
N HIS A 36 17.54 21.93 -5.86
CA HIS A 36 16.30 21.33 -5.40
C HIS A 36 16.22 19.82 -5.69
N TYR A 37 16.72 19.36 -6.83
CA TYR A 37 16.67 17.95 -7.19
C TYR A 37 17.60 17.10 -6.31
N LEU A 38 18.85 17.56 -6.15
CA LEU A 38 19.89 16.87 -5.38
C LEU A 38 19.60 16.86 -3.88
N LEU A 39 19.08 17.97 -3.35
CA LEU A 39 18.74 18.10 -1.93
C LEU A 39 17.70 17.10 -1.47
N ARG A 40 16.82 16.58 -2.36
CA ARG A 40 15.88 15.50 -1.99
C ARG A 40 16.59 14.23 -1.57
N PHE A 41 17.65 13.84 -2.29
CA PHE A 41 18.43 12.65 -1.95
C PHE A 41 19.21 12.85 -0.64
N LEU A 42 19.77 14.05 -0.44
CA LEU A 42 20.44 14.41 0.81
C LEU A 42 19.48 14.39 2.00
N ARG A 43 18.32 15.06 1.90
CA ARG A 43 17.31 15.06 2.97
C ARG A 43 16.82 13.65 3.31
N ALA A 44 16.55 12.82 2.30
CA ALA A 44 16.11 11.44 2.49
C ALA A 44 17.13 10.54 3.22
N ARG A 45 18.39 10.96 3.32
CA ARG A 45 19.45 10.26 4.06
C ARG A 45 20.09 11.13 5.13
N SER A 46 19.35 12.12 5.64
CA SER A 46 19.78 13.01 6.72
C SER A 46 21.15 13.66 6.46
N PHE A 47 21.38 14.09 5.21
CA PHE A 47 22.64 14.67 4.72
C PHE A 47 23.86 13.74 4.84
N ASN A 48 23.66 12.43 4.97
CA ASN A 48 24.74 11.45 4.86
C ASN A 48 25.16 11.28 3.38
N VAL A 49 26.32 11.82 3.02
CA VAL A 49 26.80 11.86 1.63
C VAL A 49 26.92 10.47 1.00
N GLN A 50 27.52 9.51 1.72
CA GLN A 50 27.77 8.16 1.20
C GLN A 50 26.45 7.42 0.91
N LYS A 51 25.48 7.50 1.83
CA LYS A 51 24.15 6.90 1.64
C LYS A 51 23.36 7.60 0.53
N SER A 52 23.49 8.91 0.41
CA SER A 52 22.83 9.70 -0.64
C SER A 52 23.39 9.37 -2.02
N GLU A 53 24.71 9.20 -2.12
CA GLU A 53 25.42 8.77 -3.33
C GLU A 53 24.97 7.37 -3.76
N ALA A 54 24.96 6.41 -2.83
CA ALA A 54 24.47 5.07 -3.12
C ALA A 54 23.01 5.06 -3.61
N MET A 55 22.15 5.89 -3.00
CA MET A 55 20.74 6.01 -3.39
C MET A 55 20.58 6.59 -4.80
N ILE A 56 21.25 7.71 -5.11
CA ILE A 56 21.08 8.35 -6.42
C ILE A 56 21.69 7.52 -7.56
N ARG A 57 22.77 6.77 -7.30
CA ARG A 57 23.34 5.83 -8.28
C ARG A 57 22.40 4.66 -8.57
N LYS A 58 21.76 4.08 -7.53
CA LYS A 58 20.68 3.08 -7.73
C LYS A 58 19.50 3.66 -8.52
N HIS A 59 19.13 4.91 -8.24
CA HIS A 59 18.07 5.59 -8.97
C HIS A 59 18.39 5.75 -10.46
N VAL A 60 19.63 6.11 -10.82
CA VAL A 60 20.06 6.19 -12.24
C VAL A 60 19.89 4.84 -12.94
N GLU A 61 20.31 3.74 -12.30
CA GLU A 61 20.17 2.40 -12.85
C GLU A 61 18.69 1.98 -12.96
N PHE A 62 17.86 2.34 -11.99
CA PHE A 62 16.41 2.15 -12.05
C PHE A 62 15.79 2.90 -13.24
N ARG A 63 16.15 4.20 -13.42
CA ARG A 63 15.66 5.01 -14.54
C ARG A 63 15.95 4.35 -15.88
N ARG A 64 17.18 3.86 -16.03
CA ARG A 64 17.63 3.15 -17.23
C ARG A 64 16.87 1.84 -17.44
N LYS A 65 16.77 0.98 -16.41
CA LYS A 65 16.08 -0.32 -16.52
C LYS A 65 14.59 -0.21 -16.83
N MET A 66 13.94 0.81 -16.28
CA MET A 66 12.49 1.00 -16.42
C MET A 66 12.11 1.95 -17.55
N ASN A 67 13.10 2.46 -18.32
CA ASN A 67 12.92 3.46 -19.37
C ASN A 67 12.12 4.68 -18.89
N VAL A 68 12.44 5.18 -17.70
CA VAL A 68 11.64 6.22 -17.01
C VAL A 68 11.63 7.53 -17.79
N ASP A 69 12.71 7.87 -18.49
CA ASP A 69 12.83 9.14 -19.21
C ASP A 69 11.79 9.28 -20.33
N THR A 70 11.38 8.16 -20.95
CA THR A 70 10.39 8.15 -22.04
C THR A 70 9.08 7.45 -21.67
N ILE A 71 8.91 6.99 -20.42
CA ILE A 71 7.76 6.17 -20.00
C ILE A 71 6.40 6.85 -20.23
N ILE A 72 6.34 8.18 -20.23
CA ILE A 72 5.09 8.91 -20.46
C ILE A 72 4.65 8.83 -21.93
N SER A 73 5.60 8.89 -22.87
CA SER A 73 5.33 8.91 -24.31
C SER A 73 5.31 7.52 -24.93
N ASP A 74 6.27 6.67 -24.56
CA ASP A 74 6.60 5.45 -25.29
C ASP A 74 5.88 4.22 -24.74
N TRP A 75 5.33 4.34 -23.53
CA TRP A 75 4.64 3.24 -22.86
C TRP A 75 3.23 3.65 -22.44
N LYS A 76 2.28 2.74 -22.69
CA LYS A 76 0.89 2.86 -22.25
C LYS A 76 0.56 1.68 -21.33
N PRO A 77 -0.18 1.91 -20.24
CA PRO A 77 -0.67 0.81 -19.43
C PRO A 77 -1.58 -0.12 -20.26
N PRO A 78 -1.63 -1.41 -19.94
CA PRO A 78 -2.64 -2.32 -20.46
C PRO A 78 -4.05 -1.76 -20.24
N GLU A 79 -4.97 -2.01 -21.17
CA GLU A 79 -6.34 -1.50 -21.13
C GLU A 79 -7.06 -1.84 -19.81
N VAL A 80 -6.83 -3.05 -19.27
CA VAL A 80 -7.40 -3.47 -17.99
C VAL A 80 -6.91 -2.60 -16.83
N ILE A 81 -5.67 -2.13 -16.87
CA ILE A 81 -5.15 -1.21 -15.87
C ILE A 81 -5.76 0.18 -16.07
N GLU A 82 -5.81 0.70 -17.30
CA GLU A 82 -6.39 2.02 -17.59
C GLU A 82 -7.86 2.11 -17.16
N LYS A 83 -8.62 1.02 -17.32
CA LYS A 83 -10.04 0.96 -17.00
C LYS A 83 -10.35 0.65 -15.54
N TYR A 84 -9.57 -0.20 -14.88
CA TYR A 84 -9.96 -0.78 -13.58
C TYR A 84 -8.98 -0.51 -12.42
N VAL A 85 -7.79 0.04 -12.67
CA VAL A 85 -6.97 0.60 -11.58
C VAL A 85 -7.54 1.95 -11.20
N SER A 86 -8.05 2.04 -9.98
CA SER A 86 -8.59 3.27 -9.44
C SER A 86 -7.51 4.33 -9.23
N GLY A 87 -7.96 5.57 -9.22
CA GLY A 87 -7.19 6.74 -8.87
C GLY A 87 -6.97 7.67 -10.05
N GLY A 88 -6.37 8.81 -9.75
CA GLY A 88 -6.14 9.85 -10.75
C GLY A 88 -5.73 11.17 -10.14
N MET A 89 -5.20 12.06 -10.97
CA MET A 89 -4.82 13.40 -10.57
C MET A 89 -6.00 14.34 -10.76
N CYS A 90 -6.38 15.09 -9.72
CA CYS A 90 -7.50 16.03 -9.78
C CYS A 90 -7.25 17.24 -8.86
N GLY A 91 -7.12 18.43 -9.45
CA GLY A 91 -6.91 19.67 -8.70
C GLY A 91 -5.54 19.82 -8.05
N TYR A 92 -5.38 20.95 -7.34
CA TYR A 92 -4.18 21.34 -6.61
C TYR A 92 -4.53 21.74 -5.19
N ASP A 93 -3.63 21.51 -4.24
CA ASP A 93 -3.79 22.05 -2.89
C ASP A 93 -3.58 23.57 -2.86
N ARG A 94 -3.89 24.21 -1.73
CA ARG A 94 -3.77 25.68 -1.55
C ARG A 94 -2.36 26.21 -1.82
N GLU A 95 -1.34 25.35 -1.71
CA GLU A 95 0.05 25.70 -2.02
C GLU A 95 0.45 25.22 -3.42
N GLY A 96 -0.50 24.90 -4.29
CA GLY A 96 -0.26 24.59 -5.70
C GLY A 96 0.31 23.20 -5.97
N SER A 97 0.47 22.35 -4.96
CA SER A 97 0.90 20.96 -5.16
C SER A 97 -0.21 20.13 -5.79
N PRO A 98 0.08 19.31 -6.82
CA PRO A 98 -0.93 18.44 -7.44
C PRO A 98 -1.50 17.44 -6.44
N ILE A 99 -2.78 17.10 -6.58
CA ILE A 99 -3.46 16.12 -5.73
C ILE A 99 -3.72 14.84 -6.52
N TRP A 100 -3.33 13.71 -5.95
CA TRP A 100 -3.65 12.38 -6.47
C TRP A 100 -4.64 11.66 -5.54
N TYR A 101 -5.66 11.05 -6.12
CA TYR A 101 -6.65 10.25 -5.42
C TYR A 101 -6.37 8.77 -5.67
N ASP A 102 -6.44 7.95 -4.63
CA ASP A 102 -6.54 6.49 -4.74
C ASP A 102 -7.85 6.04 -4.07
N VAL A 103 -8.71 5.32 -4.80
CA VAL A 103 -10.06 4.92 -4.34
C VAL A 103 -10.09 3.42 -4.09
N ILE A 104 -9.95 3.01 -2.83
CA ILE A 104 -9.56 1.63 -2.48
C ILE A 104 -10.71 0.63 -2.62
N GLY A 105 -11.85 0.87 -1.98
CA GLY A 105 -12.93 -0.11 -1.87
C GLY A 105 -13.41 -0.78 -3.17
N PRO A 106 -13.58 -0.05 -4.29
CA PRO A 106 -14.05 -0.64 -5.54
C PRO A 106 -12.96 -1.39 -6.32
N MET A 107 -11.68 -1.31 -5.92
CA MET A 107 -10.62 -2.07 -6.58
C MET A 107 -10.89 -3.58 -6.52
N ASP A 108 -10.49 -4.28 -7.58
CA ASP A 108 -10.49 -5.74 -7.67
C ASP A 108 -9.06 -6.26 -7.80
N PRO A 109 -8.31 -6.41 -6.68
CA PRO A 109 -6.91 -6.79 -6.73
C PRO A 109 -6.68 -8.16 -7.39
N LYS A 110 -7.61 -9.10 -7.19
CA LYS A 110 -7.53 -10.43 -7.79
C LYS A 110 -7.73 -10.33 -9.29
N GLY A 111 -8.80 -9.69 -9.76
CA GLY A 111 -9.03 -9.52 -11.20
C GLY A 111 -7.89 -8.78 -11.90
N LEU A 112 -7.34 -7.75 -11.26
CA LEU A 112 -6.18 -7.00 -11.77
C LEU A 112 -4.93 -7.87 -11.90
N LEU A 113 -4.54 -8.60 -10.85
CA LEU A 113 -3.34 -9.45 -10.88
C LEU A 113 -3.48 -10.72 -11.74
N MET A 114 -4.71 -11.13 -12.06
CA MET A 114 -4.99 -12.19 -13.03
C MET A 114 -4.97 -11.71 -14.49
N SER A 115 -5.00 -10.38 -14.70
CA SER A 115 -5.15 -9.77 -16.03
C SER A 115 -3.93 -8.98 -16.49
N ALA A 116 -3.05 -8.58 -15.56
CA ALA A 116 -1.85 -7.81 -15.87
C ALA A 116 -0.68 -8.22 -14.96
N THR A 117 0.55 -7.96 -15.41
CA THR A 117 1.74 -8.36 -14.66
C THR A 117 2.06 -7.36 -13.55
N LYS A 118 2.76 -7.81 -12.48
CA LYS A 118 3.33 -6.92 -11.46
C LYS A 118 4.16 -5.78 -12.07
N GLN A 119 4.90 -6.08 -13.14
CA GLN A 119 5.72 -5.09 -13.84
C GLN A 119 4.87 -4.02 -14.53
N ASP A 120 3.69 -4.36 -15.04
CA ASP A 120 2.75 -3.37 -15.60
C ASP A 120 2.21 -2.43 -14.52
N PHE A 121 1.90 -2.95 -13.32
CA PHE A 121 1.50 -2.10 -12.18
C PHE A 121 2.63 -1.16 -11.75
N LEU A 122 3.87 -1.66 -11.63
CA LEU A 122 5.02 -0.84 -11.32
C LEU A 122 5.23 0.25 -12.37
N LYS A 123 5.25 -0.09 -13.67
CA LYS A 123 5.39 0.89 -14.76
C LYS A 123 4.25 1.91 -14.78
N THR A 124 3.02 1.48 -14.48
CA THR A 124 1.87 2.39 -14.36
C THR A 124 2.10 3.42 -13.27
N LYS A 125 2.50 2.98 -12.07
CA LYS A 125 2.73 3.89 -10.94
C LYS A 125 3.94 4.80 -11.18
N ILE A 126 5.01 4.32 -11.80
CA ILE A 126 6.14 5.14 -12.27
C ILE A 126 5.66 6.22 -13.24
N ARG A 127 4.87 5.83 -14.26
CA ARG A 127 4.35 6.77 -15.26
C ARG A 127 3.47 7.84 -14.61
N HIS A 128 2.58 7.47 -13.69
CA HIS A 128 1.76 8.43 -12.94
C HIS A 128 2.62 9.40 -12.14
N THR A 129 3.68 8.92 -11.49
CA THR A 129 4.61 9.78 -10.76
C THR A 129 5.37 10.72 -11.67
N GLU A 130 5.87 10.27 -12.82
CA GLU A 130 6.52 11.17 -13.77
C GLU A 130 5.55 12.22 -14.32
N ILE A 131 4.26 11.89 -14.53
CA ILE A 131 3.21 12.85 -14.90
C ILE A 131 3.03 13.90 -13.79
N LEU A 132 2.88 13.46 -12.54
CA LEU A 132 2.78 14.37 -11.39
C LEU A 132 4.01 15.28 -11.25
N ARG A 133 5.20 14.78 -11.59
CA ARG A 133 6.45 15.56 -11.55
C ARG A 133 6.51 16.59 -12.68
N ARG A 134 6.02 16.26 -13.87
CA ARG A 134 5.79 17.26 -14.94
C ARG A 134 4.80 18.33 -14.48
N GLU A 135 3.75 17.91 -13.79
CA GLU A 135 2.72 18.82 -13.28
C GLU A 135 3.26 19.75 -12.18
N CYS A 136 4.09 19.26 -11.26
CA CYS A 136 4.82 20.09 -10.31
C CYS A 136 5.69 21.16 -11.00
N ARG A 137 6.37 20.83 -12.11
CA ARG A 137 7.14 21.82 -12.88
C ARG A 137 6.23 22.87 -13.50
N ARG A 138 5.12 22.45 -14.11
CA ARG A 138 4.12 23.36 -14.69
C ARG A 138 3.55 24.32 -13.63
N GLN A 139 3.26 23.81 -12.43
CA GLN A 139 2.81 24.64 -11.31
C GLN A 139 3.90 25.57 -10.80
N SER A 140 5.17 25.15 -10.84
CA SER A 140 6.29 26.00 -10.44
C SER A 140 6.44 27.21 -11.36
N GLU A 141 6.34 26.99 -12.66
CA GLU A 141 6.35 28.04 -13.68
C GLU A 141 5.15 28.98 -13.52
N LYS A 142 3.95 28.42 -13.36
CA LYS A 142 2.71 29.19 -13.21
C LYS A 142 2.72 30.09 -11.97
N LEU A 143 3.27 29.61 -10.85
CA LEU A 143 3.19 30.28 -9.55
C LEU A 143 4.46 31.08 -9.20
N GLY A 144 5.51 30.99 -10.02
CA GLY A 144 6.79 31.66 -9.76
C GLY A 144 7.52 31.16 -8.50
N ARG A 145 7.22 29.94 -8.04
CA ARG A 145 7.87 29.33 -6.86
C ARG A 145 8.01 27.82 -7.03
N HIS A 146 9.00 27.23 -6.36
CA HIS A 146 9.31 25.80 -6.53
C HIS A 146 8.26 24.88 -5.89
N ILE A 147 7.60 24.07 -6.72
CA ILE A 147 6.71 22.97 -6.33
C ILE A 147 7.40 21.64 -6.65
N GLU A 148 7.62 20.79 -5.66
CA GLU A 148 8.28 19.49 -5.85
C GLU A 148 7.56 18.28 -5.28
N SER A 149 6.54 18.52 -4.45
CA SER A 149 5.85 17.49 -3.70
C SER A 149 4.36 17.46 -4.03
N VAL A 150 3.76 16.28 -3.84
CA VAL A 150 2.35 16.01 -4.15
C VAL A 150 1.56 15.71 -2.88
N SER A 151 0.28 16.05 -2.90
CA SER A 151 -0.67 15.67 -1.86
C SER A 151 -1.46 14.44 -2.32
N LEU A 152 -1.69 13.48 -1.43
CA LEU A 152 -2.43 12.26 -1.73
C LEU A 152 -3.72 12.24 -0.90
N ILE A 153 -4.83 11.81 -1.50
CA ILE A 153 -6.09 11.51 -0.82
C ILE A 153 -6.43 10.04 -1.07
N TYR A 154 -6.42 9.26 0.00
CA TYR A 154 -6.71 7.85 0.00
C TYR A 154 -8.12 7.64 0.55
N ASP A 155 -9.04 7.31 -0.34
CA ASP A 155 -10.40 6.95 0.02
C ASP A 155 -10.44 5.46 0.39
N CYS A 156 -10.47 5.20 1.69
CA CYS A 156 -10.49 3.85 2.23
C CYS A 156 -11.90 3.29 2.44
N GLU A 157 -12.95 3.99 2.01
CA GLU A 157 -14.30 3.44 2.09
C GLU A 157 -14.37 2.13 1.29
N GLY A 158 -14.91 1.09 1.91
CA GLY A 158 -14.97 -0.25 1.32
C GLY A 158 -13.66 -1.07 1.38
N LEU A 159 -12.59 -0.56 2.01
CA LEU A 159 -11.42 -1.38 2.35
C LEU A 159 -11.88 -2.61 3.17
N GLY A 160 -11.40 -3.79 2.79
CA GLY A 160 -11.92 -5.07 3.25
C GLY A 160 -11.03 -6.25 2.87
N LEU A 161 -11.46 -7.47 3.21
CA LEU A 161 -10.66 -8.70 3.11
C LEU A 161 -10.04 -8.96 1.73
N LYS A 162 -10.73 -8.60 0.64
CA LYS A 162 -10.20 -8.75 -0.73
C LYS A 162 -8.89 -7.98 -0.99
N HIS A 163 -8.63 -6.91 -0.23
CA HIS A 163 -7.46 -6.04 -0.39
C HIS A 163 -6.22 -6.54 0.37
N ILE A 164 -6.41 -7.41 1.35
CA ILE A 164 -5.32 -8.01 2.13
C ILE A 164 -4.95 -9.41 1.63
N TRP A 165 -5.46 -9.77 0.44
CA TRP A 165 -4.99 -10.91 -0.33
C TRP A 165 -3.48 -10.80 -0.54
N LYS A 166 -2.74 -11.85 -0.17
CA LYS A 166 -1.29 -11.77 -0.02
C LYS A 166 -0.55 -11.30 -1.30
N PRO A 167 -0.81 -11.84 -2.50
CA PRO A 167 -0.22 -11.33 -3.74
C PRO A 167 -0.49 -9.84 -4.00
N ALA A 168 -1.67 -9.32 -3.62
CA ALA A 168 -1.95 -7.90 -3.72
C ALA A 168 -1.13 -7.07 -2.73
N VAL A 169 -1.04 -7.53 -1.47
CA VAL A 169 -0.22 -6.88 -0.44
C VAL A 169 1.26 -6.85 -0.83
N GLU A 170 1.80 -7.95 -1.35
CA GLU A 170 3.18 -8.04 -1.82
C GLU A 170 3.43 -7.10 -3.00
N THR A 171 2.54 -7.10 -4.00
CA THR A 171 2.65 -6.19 -5.16
C THR A 171 2.61 -4.73 -4.72
N TYR A 172 1.73 -4.39 -3.78
CA TYR A 172 1.65 -3.04 -3.25
C TYR A 172 2.89 -2.67 -2.41
N GLY A 173 3.45 -3.63 -1.66
CA GLY A 173 4.72 -3.47 -0.95
C GLY A 173 5.90 -3.17 -1.88
N GLU A 174 5.97 -3.86 -3.03
CA GLU A 174 6.95 -3.59 -4.09
C GLU A 174 6.79 -2.17 -4.65
N VAL A 175 5.55 -1.71 -4.87
CA VAL A 175 5.24 -0.33 -5.31
C VAL A 175 5.70 0.71 -4.28
N LEU A 176 5.41 0.49 -2.99
CA LEU A 176 5.83 1.40 -1.92
C LEU A 176 7.35 1.47 -1.81
N THR A 177 8.02 0.33 -1.89
CA THR A 177 9.49 0.25 -1.86
C THR A 177 10.09 0.99 -3.04
N MET A 178 9.52 0.82 -4.24
CA MET A 178 9.92 1.57 -5.43
C MET A 178 9.80 3.09 -5.20
N PHE A 179 8.72 3.57 -4.58
CA PHE A 179 8.57 4.99 -4.24
C PHE A 179 9.64 5.49 -3.27
N GLU A 180 9.89 4.77 -2.18
CA GLU A 180 10.89 5.14 -1.16
C GLU A 180 12.32 5.18 -1.71
N GLU A 181 12.64 4.29 -2.65
CA GLU A 181 13.97 4.21 -3.25
C GLU A 181 14.21 5.24 -4.36
N ASN A 182 13.17 5.62 -5.11
CA ASN A 182 13.32 6.38 -6.37
C ASN A 182 12.67 7.75 -6.38
N TYR A 183 11.73 8.00 -5.47
CA TYR A 183 11.00 9.27 -5.39
C TYR A 183 11.12 9.91 -3.99
N PRO A 184 12.36 10.08 -3.47
CA PRO A 184 12.57 10.67 -2.16
C PRO A 184 11.99 12.08 -2.10
N GLU A 185 11.43 12.42 -0.94
CA GLU A 185 10.90 13.74 -0.63
C GLU A 185 9.80 14.21 -1.62
N GLY A 186 9.17 13.27 -2.34
CA GLY A 186 8.08 13.56 -3.28
C GLY A 186 6.71 13.68 -2.62
N LEU A 187 6.49 13.04 -1.47
CA LEU A 187 5.25 13.13 -0.71
C LEU A 187 5.24 14.40 0.15
N LYS A 188 4.19 15.21 0.02
CA LYS A 188 3.90 16.34 0.90
C LYS A 188 3.08 15.89 2.11
N ARG A 189 1.94 15.25 1.85
CA ARG A 189 0.99 14.71 2.83
C ARG A 189 0.08 13.67 2.19
N LEU A 190 -0.40 12.72 2.98
CA LEU A 190 -1.34 11.70 2.58
C LEU A 190 -2.51 11.71 3.56
N PHE A 191 -3.71 12.03 3.08
CA PHE A 191 -4.93 11.99 3.87
C PHE A 191 -5.65 10.66 3.64
N LEU A 192 -5.84 9.89 4.71
CA LEU A 192 -6.71 8.71 4.71
C LEU A 192 -8.08 9.11 5.20
N ILE A 193 -9.09 8.93 4.37
CA ILE A 193 -10.48 9.26 4.70
C ILE A 193 -11.33 7.98 4.74
N LYS A 194 -12.39 8.01 5.55
CA LYS A 194 -13.37 6.91 5.64
C LYS A 194 -12.72 5.54 5.92
N ALA A 195 -11.65 5.53 6.71
CA ALA A 195 -10.93 4.32 7.08
C ALA A 195 -11.82 3.40 7.95
N PRO A 196 -12.08 2.15 7.54
CA PRO A 196 -12.91 1.22 8.31
C PRO A 196 -12.14 0.60 9.48
N LYS A 197 -12.83 -0.15 10.35
CA LYS A 197 -12.22 -0.87 11.49
C LYS A 197 -11.09 -1.82 11.10
N MET A 198 -11.08 -2.31 9.85
CA MET A 198 -10.03 -3.16 9.29
C MET A 198 -8.73 -2.40 8.95
N PHE A 199 -8.79 -1.07 8.77
CA PHE A 199 -7.65 -0.28 8.30
C PHE A 199 -6.35 -0.53 9.10
N PRO A 200 -6.35 -0.61 10.43
CA PRO A 200 -5.13 -0.87 11.19
C PRO A 200 -4.43 -2.18 10.81
N VAL A 201 -5.17 -3.25 10.51
CA VAL A 201 -4.60 -4.54 10.04
C VAL A 201 -3.94 -4.35 8.67
N ALA A 202 -4.65 -3.70 7.73
CA ALA A 202 -4.11 -3.42 6.40
C ALA A 202 -2.86 -2.52 6.47
N TYR A 203 -2.86 -1.50 7.31
CA TYR A 203 -1.71 -0.62 7.52
C TYR A 203 -0.51 -1.38 8.10
N ASN A 204 -0.72 -2.26 9.08
CA ASN A 204 0.35 -3.08 9.64
C ASN A 204 1.03 -3.99 8.61
N LEU A 205 0.27 -4.48 7.63
CA LEU A 205 0.80 -5.29 6.54
C LEU A 205 1.71 -4.51 5.59
N ILE A 206 1.57 -3.18 5.48
CA ILE A 206 2.31 -2.38 4.50
C ILE A 206 3.24 -1.33 5.12
N LYS A 207 3.10 -1.02 6.41
CA LYS A 207 3.88 0.03 7.09
C LYS A 207 5.38 -0.18 6.98
N HIS A 208 5.84 -1.42 7.02
CA HIS A 208 7.25 -1.78 7.00
C HIS A 208 7.96 -1.45 5.67
N PHE A 209 7.21 -1.24 4.59
CA PHE A 209 7.75 -0.75 3.31
C PHE A 209 7.93 0.78 3.25
N MET A 210 7.46 1.51 4.27
CA MET A 210 7.54 2.98 4.32
C MET A 210 8.57 3.42 5.37
N CYS A 211 9.34 4.46 5.03
CA CYS A 211 10.26 5.09 5.98
C CYS A 211 9.49 5.94 7.01
N GLU A 212 10.17 6.32 8.10
CA GLU A 212 9.55 7.11 9.16
C GLU A 212 9.03 8.47 8.66
N GLU A 213 9.75 9.11 7.75
CA GLU A 213 9.37 10.39 7.16
C GLU A 213 8.06 10.30 6.37
N THR A 214 7.88 9.24 5.59
CA THR A 214 6.61 8.97 4.89
C THR A 214 5.49 8.74 5.88
N ARG A 215 5.71 7.92 6.92
CA ARG A 215 4.69 7.62 7.94
C ARG A 215 4.23 8.88 8.70
N ARG A 216 5.14 9.82 8.98
CA ARG A 216 4.80 11.11 9.63
C ARG A 216 3.92 12.02 8.77
N LYS A 217 3.88 11.80 7.45
CA LYS A 217 3.06 12.56 6.49
C LYS A 217 1.68 11.95 6.28
N ILE A 218 1.35 10.85 6.98
CA ILE A 218 0.07 10.17 6.90
C ILE A 218 -0.87 10.73 7.97
N TYR A 219 -2.00 11.28 7.52
CA TYR A 219 -3.05 11.83 8.37
C TYR A 219 -4.30 10.97 8.23
N ILE A 220 -4.70 10.30 9.32
CA ILE A 220 -5.93 9.50 9.35
C ILE A 220 -7.06 10.41 9.82
N LEU A 221 -7.99 10.72 8.94
CA LEU A 221 -9.07 11.67 9.22
C LEU A 221 -10.31 10.96 9.78
N GLY A 222 -10.95 11.60 10.77
CA GLY A 222 -12.17 11.13 11.41
C GLY A 222 -13.44 11.45 10.61
N SER A 223 -14.57 11.54 11.31
CA SER A 223 -15.87 11.85 10.69
C SER A 223 -15.92 13.23 10.02
N ASN A 224 -15.10 14.19 10.48
CA ASN A 224 -15.01 15.54 9.94
C ASN A 224 -14.02 15.66 8.75
N TRP A 225 -13.67 14.56 8.09
CA TRP A 225 -12.66 14.53 7.02
C TRP A 225 -12.89 15.57 5.91
N GLN A 226 -14.14 15.89 5.55
CA GLN A 226 -14.44 16.93 4.56
C GLN A 226 -14.02 18.34 5.01
N GLU A 227 -14.18 18.66 6.30
CA GLU A 227 -13.75 19.94 6.87
C GLU A 227 -12.22 20.03 6.87
N GLU A 228 -11.55 18.95 7.30
CA GLU A 228 -10.08 18.85 7.32
C GLU A 228 -9.48 18.99 5.91
N LEU A 229 -10.03 18.32 4.89
CA LEU A 229 -9.57 18.47 3.52
C LEU A 229 -9.70 19.92 3.03
N ARG A 230 -10.79 20.62 3.35
CA ARG A 230 -11.02 22.03 2.97
C ARG A 230 -10.05 23.02 3.62
N LYS A 231 -9.43 22.68 4.76
CA LYS A 231 -8.32 23.45 5.34
C LYS A 231 -7.09 23.46 4.42
N HIS A 232 -6.94 22.47 3.55
CA HIS A 232 -5.75 22.27 2.72
C HIS A 232 -5.99 22.44 1.23
N VAL A 233 -7.24 22.30 0.77
CA VAL A 233 -7.62 22.38 -0.65
C VAL A 233 -8.73 23.42 -0.80
N ASP A 234 -8.63 24.28 -1.81
CA ASP A 234 -9.72 25.19 -2.15
C ASP A 234 -10.94 24.39 -2.63
N PRO A 235 -12.18 24.79 -2.27
CA PRO A 235 -13.38 24.05 -2.68
C PRO A 235 -13.48 23.81 -4.19
N ASP A 236 -13.08 24.79 -5.01
CA ASP A 236 -13.11 24.68 -6.48
C ASP A 236 -12.00 23.78 -7.06
N GLN A 237 -11.06 23.33 -6.22
CA GLN A 237 -10.01 22.36 -6.56
C GLN A 237 -10.30 20.96 -6.03
N LEU A 238 -11.42 20.77 -5.32
CA LEU A 238 -11.80 19.52 -4.66
C LEU A 238 -13.14 19.02 -5.24
N PRO A 239 -13.25 17.75 -5.65
CA PRO A 239 -14.53 17.22 -6.14
C PRO A 239 -15.65 17.34 -5.11
N VAL A 240 -16.88 17.52 -5.57
CA VAL A 240 -18.07 17.54 -4.71
C VAL A 240 -18.17 16.27 -3.86
N ALA A 241 -17.85 15.10 -4.43
CA ALA A 241 -17.81 13.83 -3.70
C ALA A 241 -16.83 13.82 -2.52
N TYR A 242 -15.84 14.72 -2.50
CA TYR A 242 -14.85 14.88 -1.43
C TYR A 242 -15.06 16.16 -0.61
N GLY A 243 -16.20 16.83 -0.75
CA GLY A 243 -16.59 18.00 0.06
C GLY A 243 -16.21 19.35 -0.52
N GLY A 244 -15.88 19.43 -1.81
CA GLY A 244 -15.65 20.68 -2.54
C GLY A 244 -16.79 21.05 -3.49
N ASN A 245 -16.46 21.78 -4.55
CA ASN A 245 -17.38 22.30 -5.56
C ASN A 245 -17.09 21.79 -6.98
N MET A 246 -15.98 21.08 -7.19
CA MET A 246 -15.59 20.65 -8.54
C MET A 246 -16.47 19.49 -9.02
N THR A 247 -16.92 19.59 -10.27
CA THR A 247 -17.62 18.54 -11.00
C THR A 247 -16.97 18.34 -12.37
N ASP A 248 -17.29 17.23 -13.02
CA ASP A 248 -17.06 17.12 -14.46
C ASP A 248 -17.93 18.13 -15.26
N PRO A 249 -17.63 18.35 -16.55
CA PRO A 249 -18.43 19.22 -17.41
C PRO A 249 -19.92 18.84 -17.52
N ASP A 250 -20.25 17.56 -17.30
CA ASP A 250 -21.62 17.04 -17.30
C ASP A 250 -22.29 17.09 -15.90
N GLY A 251 -21.59 17.62 -14.89
CA GLY A 251 -22.05 17.73 -13.52
C GLY A 251 -21.79 16.50 -12.65
N ASP A 252 -21.04 15.47 -13.09
CA ASP A 252 -20.69 14.34 -12.21
C ASP A 252 -19.89 14.84 -10.99
N PRO A 253 -20.40 14.68 -9.76
CA PRO A 253 -19.73 15.16 -8.54
C PRO A 253 -18.44 14.40 -8.21
N ARG A 254 -18.17 13.29 -8.92
CA ARG A 254 -17.01 12.43 -8.70
C ARG A 254 -15.82 12.76 -9.60
N CYS A 255 -15.96 13.67 -10.56
CA CYS A 255 -14.89 14.02 -11.48
C CYS A 255 -14.26 12.80 -12.18
N ARG A 256 -15.09 11.91 -12.73
CA ARG A 256 -14.67 10.65 -13.37
C ARG A 256 -13.85 10.84 -14.63
N THR A 257 -13.88 12.03 -15.25
CA THR A 257 -12.94 12.33 -16.34
C THR A 257 -11.49 12.40 -15.85
N MET A 258 -11.27 12.61 -14.55
CA MET A 258 -9.95 12.74 -13.92
C MET A 258 -9.63 11.62 -12.92
N ILE A 259 -10.64 11.05 -12.26
CA ILE A 259 -10.47 10.02 -11.22
C ILE A 259 -11.14 8.72 -11.68
N ASN A 260 -10.34 7.65 -11.84
CA ASN A 260 -10.88 6.32 -12.06
C ASN A 260 -11.37 5.72 -10.73
N TYR A 261 -12.58 5.15 -10.71
CA TYR A 261 -13.19 4.55 -9.50
C TYR A 261 -13.06 3.02 -9.45
N GLY A 262 -12.21 2.43 -10.28
CA GLY A 262 -12.00 0.99 -10.38
C GLY A 262 -13.26 0.24 -10.79
N GLY A 263 -13.45 -0.93 -10.18
CA GLY A 263 -14.56 -1.84 -10.46
C GLY A 263 -14.08 -3.28 -10.60
N THR A 264 -15.04 -4.19 -10.69
CA THR A 264 -14.75 -5.62 -10.96
C THR A 264 -14.19 -5.78 -12.36
N VAL A 265 -13.05 -6.47 -12.47
CA VAL A 265 -12.43 -6.74 -13.78
C VAL A 265 -13.24 -7.84 -14.48
N PRO A 266 -13.72 -7.63 -15.72
CA PRO A 266 -14.38 -8.68 -16.48
C PRO A 266 -13.47 -9.88 -16.71
N ARG A 267 -14.02 -11.08 -16.59
CA ARG A 267 -13.28 -12.34 -16.78
C ARG A 267 -12.62 -12.45 -18.15
N SER A 268 -13.11 -11.74 -19.16
CA SER A 268 -12.51 -11.67 -20.50
C SER A 268 -11.10 -11.06 -20.52
N TYR A 269 -10.68 -10.33 -19.49
CA TYR A 269 -9.32 -9.79 -19.38
C TYR A 269 -8.32 -10.76 -18.73
N TYR A 270 -8.80 -11.88 -18.15
CA TYR A 270 -7.94 -12.77 -17.38
C TYR A 270 -7.01 -13.52 -18.35
N VAL A 271 -5.70 -13.41 -18.12
CA VAL A 271 -4.67 -14.09 -18.90
C VAL A 271 -4.00 -15.22 -18.12
N LEU A 272 -4.31 -15.34 -16.83
CA LEU A 272 -3.86 -16.40 -15.92
C LEU A 272 -5.07 -17.17 -15.39
N ASP A 273 -4.88 -18.47 -15.15
CA ASP A 273 -5.84 -19.32 -14.43
C ASP A 273 -5.59 -19.31 -12.91
N SER A 274 -4.34 -19.11 -12.48
CA SER A 274 -3.96 -18.89 -11.08
C SER A 274 -2.66 -18.06 -10.95
N VAL A 275 -2.43 -17.47 -9.77
CA VAL A 275 -1.14 -16.84 -9.43
C VAL A 275 -0.23 -17.88 -8.80
N ASN A 276 1.02 -17.99 -9.28
CA ASN A 276 2.02 -18.87 -8.68
C ASN A 276 2.26 -18.49 -7.23
N VAL A 277 1.99 -19.44 -6.33
CA VAL A 277 2.19 -19.28 -4.89
C VAL A 277 3.13 -20.36 -4.39
N GLN A 278 4.12 -19.95 -3.60
CA GLN A 278 4.93 -20.87 -2.82
C GLN A 278 4.21 -21.20 -1.51
N TYR A 279 4.01 -22.50 -1.28
CA TYR A 279 3.47 -23.02 -0.02
C TYR A 279 4.59 -23.36 0.95
N ASP A 280 4.38 -23.06 2.23
CA ASP A 280 5.39 -23.28 3.27
C ASP A 280 5.42 -24.74 3.73
N SER A 281 4.34 -25.48 3.51
CA SER A 281 4.16 -26.83 4.05
C SER A 281 3.35 -27.71 3.09
N SER A 282 3.55 -29.02 3.21
CA SER A 282 2.71 -30.01 2.53
C SER A 282 2.50 -31.24 3.40
N VAL A 283 1.31 -31.83 3.30
CA VAL A 283 0.90 -33.00 4.07
C VAL A 283 0.13 -33.97 3.19
N THR A 284 0.28 -35.27 3.40
CA THR A 284 -0.56 -36.28 2.73
C THR A 284 -1.71 -36.67 3.65
N VAL A 285 -2.94 -36.33 3.25
CA VAL A 285 -4.16 -36.74 3.94
C VAL A 285 -4.60 -38.09 3.38
N SER A 286 -4.45 -39.15 4.17
CA SER A 286 -4.83 -40.51 3.79
C SER A 286 -6.33 -40.60 3.45
N ARG A 287 -6.69 -41.57 2.62
CA ARG A 287 -8.11 -41.89 2.34
C ARG A 287 -8.86 -42.16 3.65
N GLY A 288 -10.10 -41.72 3.76
CA GLY A 288 -10.91 -41.96 4.97
C GLY A 288 -10.43 -41.21 6.22
N SER A 289 -9.53 -40.23 6.09
CA SER A 289 -8.93 -39.50 7.22
C SER A 289 -9.03 -37.98 7.05
N ALA A 290 -8.70 -37.25 8.11
CA ALA A 290 -8.61 -35.80 8.09
C ALA A 290 -7.31 -35.34 8.77
N PHE A 291 -6.81 -34.18 8.35
CA PHE A 291 -5.65 -33.53 8.93
C PHE A 291 -6.07 -32.18 9.51
N GLN A 292 -5.59 -31.88 10.72
CA GLN A 292 -5.98 -30.69 11.47
C GLN A 292 -4.76 -29.83 11.79
N LEU A 293 -4.91 -28.52 11.63
CA LEU A 293 -3.94 -27.52 12.07
C LEU A 293 -4.58 -26.69 13.17
N GLU A 294 -3.83 -26.45 14.23
CA GLU A 294 -4.29 -25.69 15.38
C GLU A 294 -3.51 -24.40 15.51
N TYR A 295 -4.23 -23.29 15.59
CA TYR A 295 -3.66 -21.95 15.76
C TYR A 295 -4.26 -21.31 16.99
N ASP A 296 -3.40 -20.99 17.95
CA ASP A 296 -3.78 -20.22 19.14
C ASP A 296 -3.89 -18.73 18.78
N VAL A 297 -5.13 -18.24 18.72
CA VAL A 297 -5.44 -16.85 18.44
C VAL A 297 -5.57 -16.12 19.77
N THR A 298 -4.53 -15.37 20.14
CA THR A 298 -4.43 -14.74 21.47
C THR A 298 -5.31 -13.50 21.63
N ALA A 299 -5.78 -12.91 20.53
CA ALA A 299 -6.57 -11.68 20.55
C ALA A 299 -7.78 -11.77 19.62
N ALA A 300 -8.94 -11.32 20.12
CA ALA A 300 -10.13 -11.13 19.32
C ALA A 300 -9.88 -10.14 18.18
N SER A 301 -10.62 -10.27 17.08
CA SER A 301 -10.43 -9.50 15.84
C SER A 301 -9.11 -9.73 15.11
N SER A 302 -8.31 -10.73 15.51
CA SER A 302 -7.20 -11.22 14.68
C SER A 302 -7.72 -11.73 13.34
N LEU A 303 -6.89 -11.65 12.30
CA LEU A 303 -7.20 -12.24 11.00
C LEU A 303 -6.49 -13.59 10.85
N LEU A 304 -7.26 -14.63 10.60
CA LEU A 304 -6.74 -15.93 10.17
C LEU A 304 -6.87 -16.02 8.65
N ARG A 305 -5.75 -16.19 7.94
CA ARG A 305 -5.74 -16.33 6.48
C ARG A 305 -5.04 -17.61 6.06
N TRP A 306 -5.52 -18.23 4.99
CA TRP A 306 -4.97 -19.46 4.47
C TRP A 306 -4.98 -19.49 2.95
N GLN A 307 -4.06 -20.29 2.42
CA GLN A 307 -4.02 -20.67 1.03
C GLN A 307 -3.63 -22.14 0.92
N PHE A 308 -4.29 -22.91 0.05
CA PHE A 308 -3.95 -24.31 -0.18
C PHE A 308 -4.27 -24.81 -1.59
N THR A 309 -3.60 -25.87 -1.98
CA THR A 309 -3.89 -26.68 -3.17
C THR A 309 -3.84 -28.16 -2.80
N SER A 310 -4.55 -29.01 -3.53
CA SER A 310 -4.55 -30.46 -3.33
C SER A 310 -4.20 -31.18 -4.62
N ASP A 311 -3.51 -32.32 -4.53
CA ASP A 311 -3.22 -33.11 -5.72
C ASP A 311 -4.43 -33.96 -6.15
N GLY A 312 -4.70 -33.96 -7.46
CA GLY A 312 -5.53 -34.95 -8.15
C GLY A 312 -7.05 -34.83 -8.03
N ALA A 313 -7.58 -34.35 -6.90
CA ALA A 313 -9.02 -34.25 -6.68
C ALA A 313 -9.41 -33.21 -5.62
N ASP A 314 -10.71 -33.04 -5.40
CA ASP A 314 -11.25 -32.15 -4.39
C ASP A 314 -10.78 -32.50 -2.97
N ILE A 315 -10.75 -31.54 -2.06
CA ILE A 315 -10.48 -31.77 -0.64
C ILE A 315 -11.55 -31.05 0.19
N GLY A 316 -12.04 -31.69 1.25
CA GLY A 316 -12.91 -31.04 2.22
C GLY A 316 -12.10 -30.04 3.04
N PHE A 317 -12.63 -28.84 3.29
CA PHE A 317 -11.97 -27.87 4.16
C PHE A 317 -12.98 -27.07 4.97
N GLY A 318 -12.71 -26.90 6.26
CA GLY A 318 -13.50 -26.05 7.16
C GLY A 318 -12.67 -25.51 8.32
N VAL A 319 -13.20 -24.50 9.01
CA VAL A 319 -12.54 -23.86 10.16
C VAL A 319 -13.44 -23.93 11.38
N TYR A 320 -12.87 -24.32 12.51
CA TYR A 320 -13.57 -24.55 13.76
C TYR A 320 -12.88 -23.80 14.90
N ARG A 321 -13.58 -23.58 16.01
CA ARG A 321 -13.00 -23.05 17.26
C ARG A 321 -13.26 -24.05 18.38
N ARG A 322 -12.23 -24.39 19.14
CA ARG A 322 -12.42 -25.22 20.33
C ARG A 322 -13.33 -24.51 21.33
N THR A 323 -14.14 -25.31 22.02
CA THR A 323 -15.08 -24.83 23.06
C THR A 323 -14.67 -25.28 24.46
N LYS A 324 -13.75 -26.25 24.56
CA LYS A 324 -13.22 -26.77 25.82
C LYS A 324 -11.77 -26.30 26.01
N GLU A 325 -11.41 -25.92 27.23
CA GLU A 325 -10.02 -25.62 27.60
C GLU A 325 -9.26 -26.92 27.91
N GLY A 326 -8.12 -27.12 27.23
CA GLY A 326 -7.24 -28.29 27.42
C GLY A 326 -7.69 -29.59 26.73
N GLY A 327 -6.72 -30.34 26.20
CA GLY A 327 -6.94 -31.68 25.61
C GLY A 327 -7.36 -31.67 24.13
N ALA A 328 -7.40 -32.87 23.53
CA ALA A 328 -7.88 -33.06 22.16
C ALA A 328 -9.42 -33.06 22.13
N GLN A 329 -10.02 -32.25 21.27
CA GLN A 329 -11.46 -32.20 21.04
C GLN A 329 -11.78 -32.75 19.65
N LYS A 330 -12.87 -33.50 19.50
CA LYS A 330 -13.32 -33.92 18.16
C LYS A 330 -13.88 -32.72 17.40
N VAL A 331 -13.55 -32.59 16.11
CA VAL A 331 -14.03 -31.50 15.24
C VAL A 331 -15.57 -31.37 15.28
N SER A 332 -16.29 -32.49 15.35
CA SER A 332 -17.76 -32.52 15.44
C SER A 332 -18.33 -31.87 16.72
N GLU A 333 -17.52 -31.68 17.75
CA GLU A 333 -17.90 -31.03 19.01
C GLU A 333 -17.44 -29.57 19.10
N MET A 334 -16.66 -29.11 18.13
CA MET A 334 -16.13 -27.73 18.09
C MET A 334 -17.17 -26.77 17.53
N LEU A 335 -17.02 -25.48 17.82
CA LEU A 335 -17.83 -24.44 17.20
C LEU A 335 -17.41 -24.30 15.74
N GLN A 336 -18.34 -24.49 14.82
CA GLN A 336 -18.08 -24.29 13.39
C GLN A 336 -18.01 -22.80 13.07
N VAL A 337 -16.86 -22.33 12.56
CA VAL A 337 -16.62 -20.94 12.19
C VAL A 337 -16.79 -20.77 10.67
N LEU A 338 -16.21 -21.70 9.89
CA LEU A 338 -16.42 -21.85 8.46
C LEU A 338 -16.89 -23.29 8.20
N PRO A 339 -18.08 -23.50 7.61
CA PRO A 339 -18.55 -24.82 7.23
C PRO A 339 -17.56 -25.60 6.38
N SER A 340 -17.50 -26.91 6.60
CA SER A 340 -16.70 -27.77 5.73
C SER A 340 -17.37 -27.94 4.38
N GLU A 341 -16.69 -27.51 3.32
CA GLU A 341 -17.12 -27.69 1.93
C GLU A 341 -16.05 -28.43 1.13
N ARG A 342 -16.43 -28.98 -0.04
CA ARG A 342 -15.47 -29.63 -0.94
C ARG A 342 -14.94 -28.62 -1.95
N TYR A 343 -13.63 -28.45 -1.96
CA TYR A 343 -12.95 -27.51 -2.83
C TYR A 343 -12.18 -28.24 -3.91
N ASN A 344 -12.32 -27.82 -5.17
CA ASN A 344 -11.55 -28.33 -6.30
C ASN A 344 -10.14 -27.71 -6.35
N ALA A 345 -9.43 -27.78 -5.22
CA ALA A 345 -8.15 -27.09 -5.00
C ALA A 345 -6.99 -27.64 -5.85
N HIS A 346 -7.23 -28.74 -6.58
CA HIS A 346 -6.34 -29.30 -7.61
C HIS A 346 -6.41 -28.58 -8.96
N LEU A 347 -7.50 -27.86 -9.22
CA LEU A 347 -7.65 -27.07 -10.45
C LEU A 347 -7.20 -25.62 -10.21
N VAL A 348 -7.68 -25.04 -9.10
CA VAL A 348 -7.38 -23.66 -8.72
C VAL A 348 -7.09 -23.65 -7.23
N PRO A 349 -5.94 -23.13 -6.78
CA PRO A 349 -5.68 -22.94 -5.36
C PRO A 349 -6.79 -22.18 -4.64
N GLU A 350 -7.15 -22.66 -3.45
CA GLU A 350 -8.03 -21.95 -2.54
C GLU A 350 -7.24 -20.92 -1.75
N ASP A 351 -7.76 -19.70 -1.67
CA ASP A 351 -7.20 -18.60 -0.89
C ASP A 351 -8.35 -17.86 -0.22
N SER A 352 -8.33 -17.77 1.10
CA SER A 352 -9.35 -17.07 1.85
C SER A 352 -8.85 -16.64 3.22
N CYS A 353 -9.65 -15.83 3.90
CA CYS A 353 -9.37 -15.39 5.25
C CYS A 353 -10.66 -15.11 6.01
N LEU A 354 -10.56 -15.14 7.33
CA LEU A 354 -11.65 -14.79 8.25
C LEU A 354 -11.12 -13.91 9.38
N THR A 355 -11.99 -13.04 9.89
CA THR A 355 -11.74 -12.31 11.14
C THR A 355 -12.22 -13.17 12.31
N CYS A 356 -11.31 -13.51 13.22
CA CYS A 356 -11.59 -14.29 14.41
C CYS A 356 -12.39 -13.44 15.41
N PRO A 357 -13.67 -13.73 15.68
CA PRO A 357 -14.49 -12.89 16.55
C PRO A 357 -14.00 -12.89 18.00
N GLU A 358 -13.42 -14.00 18.45
CA GLU A 358 -12.92 -14.20 19.81
C GLU A 358 -11.53 -14.85 19.79
N ALA A 359 -10.79 -14.65 20.88
CA ALA A 359 -9.56 -15.39 21.15
C ALA A 359 -9.86 -16.88 21.40
N GLY A 360 -8.87 -17.73 21.18
CA GLY A 360 -8.94 -19.18 21.41
C GLY A 360 -8.26 -19.99 20.31
N VAL A 361 -8.37 -21.31 20.42
CA VAL A 361 -7.75 -22.24 19.46
C VAL A 361 -8.66 -22.45 18.26
N TYR A 362 -8.23 -21.98 17.10
CA TYR A 362 -8.87 -22.23 15.81
C TYR A 362 -8.25 -23.47 15.16
N VAL A 363 -9.10 -24.34 14.62
CA VAL A 363 -8.72 -25.61 13.99
C VAL A 363 -9.11 -25.57 12.52
N LEU A 364 -8.13 -25.60 11.63
CA LEU A 364 -8.34 -25.75 10.19
C LEU A 364 -8.29 -27.24 9.85
N CYS A 365 -9.35 -27.77 9.28
CA CYS A 365 -9.50 -29.19 9.03
C CYS A 365 -9.52 -29.47 7.52
N PHE A 366 -8.54 -30.23 7.03
CA PHE A 366 -8.52 -30.81 5.69
C PHE A 366 -9.10 -32.22 5.75
N ASP A 367 -10.27 -32.40 5.17
CA ASP A 367 -11.05 -33.63 5.26
C ASP A 367 -10.97 -34.45 3.96
N ASN A 368 -10.45 -35.67 4.06
CA ASN A 368 -10.44 -36.68 3.00
C ASN A 368 -11.25 -37.92 3.39
N SER A 369 -12.13 -37.81 4.39
CA SER A 369 -12.94 -38.91 4.93
C SER A 369 -13.87 -39.54 3.90
N TYR A 370 -14.30 -38.75 2.91
CA TYR A 370 -15.21 -39.19 1.86
C TYR A 370 -14.52 -39.92 0.69
N SER A 371 -13.18 -39.92 0.62
CA SER A 371 -12.45 -40.58 -0.47
C SER A 371 -12.18 -42.04 -0.17
N ILE A 372 -12.51 -42.89 -1.14
CA ILE A 372 -12.42 -44.36 -1.01
C ILE A 372 -11.08 -44.89 -1.56
N LEU A 373 -10.54 -44.24 -2.60
CA LEU A 373 -9.42 -44.79 -3.38
C LEU A 373 -8.10 -44.06 -3.18
N GLN A 374 -8.13 -42.75 -2.93
CA GLN A 374 -6.92 -41.90 -3.02
C GLN A 374 -6.63 -41.13 -1.73
N SER A 375 -5.35 -41.12 -1.35
CA SER A 375 -4.81 -40.07 -0.47
C SER A 375 -4.59 -38.79 -1.28
N LYS A 376 -4.54 -37.65 -0.59
CA LYS A 376 -4.34 -36.36 -1.23
C LYS A 376 -3.16 -35.64 -0.58
N LYS A 377 -2.19 -35.23 -1.37
CA LYS A 377 -1.18 -34.29 -0.91
C LYS A 377 -1.78 -32.90 -0.94
N VAL A 378 -1.81 -32.23 0.20
CA VAL A 378 -2.28 -30.84 0.36
C VAL A 378 -1.06 -29.98 0.65
N SER A 379 -0.81 -28.98 -0.20
CA SER A 379 0.21 -27.96 0.06
C SER A 379 -0.49 -26.70 0.53
N TYR A 380 -0.05 -26.13 1.65
CA TYR A 380 -0.77 -25.03 2.31
C TYR A 380 0.16 -24.00 2.95
N LYS A 381 -0.41 -22.82 3.22
CA LYS A 381 0.15 -21.75 4.02
C LYS A 381 -0.96 -21.14 4.87
N VAL A 382 -0.71 -20.91 6.15
CA VAL A 382 -1.68 -20.33 7.09
C VAL A 382 -0.95 -19.32 7.98
N GLU A 383 -1.55 -18.16 8.16
CA GLU A 383 -0.99 -17.06 8.94
C GLU A 383 -2.07 -16.46 9.85
N VAL A 384 -1.71 -16.15 11.09
CA VAL A 384 -2.53 -15.37 12.02
C VAL A 384 -1.92 -13.98 12.13
N LEU A 385 -2.72 -12.96 11.82
CA LEU A 385 -2.35 -11.56 11.98
C LEU A 385 -3.09 -11.01 13.21
N PRO A 386 -2.38 -10.54 14.25
CA PRO A 386 -3.02 -9.95 15.41
C PRO A 386 -3.80 -8.68 15.01
N PRO A 387 -4.82 -8.27 15.80
CA PRO A 387 -5.40 -6.95 15.64
C PRO A 387 -4.28 -5.92 15.81
N ALA A 388 -4.33 -4.86 15.03
CA ALA A 388 -3.30 -3.84 15.13
C ALA A 388 -3.43 -3.05 16.44
N ASP A 389 -2.32 -2.88 17.15
CA ASP A 389 -2.21 -1.89 18.22
C ASP A 389 -2.48 -0.48 17.64
N GLY A 390 -3.27 0.31 18.36
CA GLY A 390 -3.88 1.56 17.89
C GLY A 390 -2.97 2.39 16.99
N CYS A 391 -3.36 2.52 15.72
CA CYS A 391 -2.75 3.51 14.83
C CYS A 391 -3.15 4.88 15.38
N SER A 392 -2.22 5.60 16.02
CA SER A 392 -2.51 6.91 16.57
C SER A 392 -3.01 7.84 15.46
N VAL A 393 -4.22 8.36 15.64
CA VAL A 393 -4.76 9.44 14.84
C VAL A 393 -3.87 10.64 15.09
N LEU A 394 -2.97 10.97 14.16
CA LEU A 394 -2.33 12.28 14.17
C LEU A 394 -3.41 13.29 13.79
N ALA A 395 -3.95 13.99 14.79
CA ALA A 395 -4.83 15.13 14.56
C ALA A 395 -4.06 16.16 13.71
N ALA A 396 -4.71 16.68 12.68
CA ALA A 396 -4.11 17.61 11.72
C ALA A 396 -3.72 18.98 12.34
N ASP A 397 -4.03 19.20 13.63
CA ASP A 397 -3.91 20.51 14.28
C ASP A 397 -2.47 20.90 14.70
N GLU A 398 -1.46 20.02 14.62
CA GLU A 398 -0.08 20.37 15.05
C GLU A 398 0.86 20.85 13.93
N ALA A 399 0.42 20.95 12.67
CA ALA A 399 1.28 21.41 11.56
C ALA A 399 1.19 22.92 11.24
N GLY A 400 0.45 23.70 12.03
CA GLY A 400 0.24 25.13 11.84
C GLY A 400 0.98 26.02 12.83
N GLY A 401 2.29 25.82 13.02
CA GLY A 401 3.05 26.64 13.98
C GLY A 401 4.55 26.41 13.93
N CYS A 402 5.22 26.97 12.92
CA CYS A 402 6.65 27.23 13.01
C CYS A 402 6.82 28.41 13.98
N GLY A 403 7.01 28.11 15.26
CA GLY A 403 7.26 29.09 16.32
C GLY A 403 8.03 28.44 17.46
N ASP A 404 9.31 28.78 17.54
CA ASP A 404 10.28 28.60 18.62
C ASP A 404 9.87 27.71 19.82
N ARG A 405 10.50 26.52 19.91
CA ARG A 405 10.78 25.90 21.21
C ARG A 405 12.28 25.92 21.46
N GLU A 406 12.70 26.85 22.30
CA GLU A 406 14.01 26.83 22.96
C GLU A 406 14.24 25.48 23.64
N LEU A 407 15.34 24.82 23.28
CA LEU A 407 15.89 23.69 24.01
C LEU A 407 16.43 24.17 25.36
N ARG A 408 15.68 23.95 26.45
CA ARG A 408 16.25 23.97 27.80
C ARG A 408 16.72 22.58 28.18
N SER A 409 18.03 22.49 28.46
CA SER A 409 18.75 21.30 28.90
C SER A 409 18.30 20.83 30.29
N PRO A 410 18.22 19.51 30.58
CA PRO A 410 17.93 19.01 31.92
C PRO A 410 19.22 18.80 32.72
N CYS A 411 19.63 19.82 33.46
CA CYS A 411 20.50 19.69 34.63
C CYS A 411 20.01 20.68 35.69
N ASP A 412 19.32 20.20 36.73
CA ASP A 412 19.68 20.42 38.14
C ASP A 412 18.54 20.08 39.13
N ARG A 413 18.92 19.28 40.15
CA ARG A 413 18.47 19.24 41.57
C ARG A 413 17.11 18.56 41.84
N VAL A 414 17.05 17.48 42.64
CA VAL A 414 17.47 17.31 44.06
C VAL A 414 16.88 18.40 44.96
N HIS A 415 15.64 18.22 45.40
CA HIS A 415 15.29 17.89 46.78
C HIS A 415 13.82 17.52 46.91
#